data_AF-A0A139XAK2-F1
#
_entry.id   AF-A0A139XAK2-F1
#
_cell.length_a   1.000
_cell.length_b   1.000
_cell.length_c   1.000
_cell.angle_alpha   90.00
_cell.angle_beta   90.00
_cell.angle_gamma   90.00
#
_symmetry.space_group_name_H-M   'P 1'
#
loop_
_entity.id
_entity.type
_entity.pdbx_description
1 polymer ?
#
loop_
_entity_poly.entity_id
_entity_poly.type
_entity_poly.pdbx_seq_one_letter_code
_entity_poly.pdbx_strand_id
1 'polypeptide(L)'
;MSTLKKLQSTLEALNTERAQVAGAGWFLQHCWLVQVKPGGTARTNCKYWQVRSRQPMFDGKTLKHLKPNEVEDYRVAIQRGRQLKHIDRQIEKLQQQLAQLTLTTDSLRAASESSSAAHKPPLQIPILPTGDLQQAMKEQLLNQVKFTNLAEQERIVTEVLANSQALRASLRQAVARSKQLGVRNIDLRKKF
;
A
#
# COMPACT_ATOMS: atom_id res chain seq x y z
N MET A 1 13.13 -20.41 0.25
CA MET A 1 12.71 -20.09 -1.13
C MET A 1 11.36 -20.70 -1.53
N SER A 2 10.99 -21.91 -1.09
CA SER A 2 9.69 -22.54 -1.43
C SER A 2 8.47 -21.84 -0.81
N THR A 3 8.63 -21.23 0.37
CA THR A 3 7.56 -20.53 1.09
C THR A 3 7.14 -19.23 0.41
N LEU A 4 8.10 -18.42 -0.08
CA LEU A 4 7.81 -17.18 -0.80
C LEU A 4 7.05 -17.45 -2.10
N LYS A 5 7.48 -18.45 -2.89
CA LYS A 5 6.78 -18.85 -4.11
C LYS A 5 5.34 -19.31 -3.85
N LYS A 6 5.11 -20.04 -2.75
CA LYS A 6 3.76 -20.46 -2.32
C LYS A 6 2.89 -19.26 -1.93
N LEU A 7 3.43 -18.30 -1.18
CA LEU A 7 2.71 -17.08 -0.80
C LEU A 7 2.36 -16.22 -2.02
N GLN A 8 3.30 -16.06 -2.95
CA GLN A 8 3.06 -15.34 -4.22
C GLN A 8 1.96 -16.00 -5.04
N SER A 9 2.03 -17.32 -5.24
CA SER A 9 1.00 -18.07 -5.96
C SER A 9 -0.37 -17.99 -5.30
N THR A 10 -0.42 -18.00 -3.96
CA THR A 10 -1.69 -17.84 -3.21
C THR A 10 -2.27 -16.44 -3.40
N LEU A 11 -1.41 -15.41 -3.41
CA LEU A 11 -1.81 -14.02 -3.62
C LEU A 11 -2.35 -13.82 -5.05
N GLU A 12 -1.69 -14.38 -6.05
CA GLU A 12 -2.16 -14.38 -7.45
C GLU A 12 -3.51 -15.10 -7.60
N ALA A 13 -3.69 -16.26 -6.95
CA ALA A 13 -4.96 -16.98 -6.94
C ALA A 13 -6.09 -16.15 -6.32
N LEU A 14 -5.86 -15.54 -5.16
CA LEU A 14 -6.85 -14.68 -4.49
C LEU A 14 -7.17 -13.42 -5.31
N ASN A 15 -6.19 -12.83 -5.98
CA ASN A 15 -6.44 -11.70 -6.90
C ASN A 15 -7.28 -12.12 -8.11
N THR A 16 -7.04 -13.31 -8.63
CA THR A 16 -7.83 -13.87 -9.74
C THR A 16 -9.27 -14.10 -9.30
N GLU A 17 -9.48 -14.71 -8.13
CA GLU A 17 -10.82 -14.91 -7.55
C GLU A 17 -11.52 -13.56 -7.29
N ARG A 18 -10.81 -12.58 -6.72
CA ARG A 18 -11.32 -11.22 -6.51
C ARG A 18 -11.80 -10.60 -7.82
N ALA A 19 -11.01 -10.72 -8.89
CA ALA A 19 -11.37 -10.21 -10.22
C ALA A 19 -12.60 -10.94 -10.80
N GLN A 20 -12.69 -12.26 -10.62
CA GLN A 20 -13.86 -13.04 -11.05
C GLN A 20 -15.13 -12.62 -10.32
N VAL A 21 -15.09 -12.49 -9.00
CA VAL A 21 -16.25 -12.07 -8.20
C VAL A 21 -16.66 -10.64 -8.53
N ALA A 22 -15.70 -9.74 -8.74
CA ALA A 22 -15.97 -8.36 -9.16
C ALA A 22 -16.53 -8.29 -10.60
N GLY A 23 -16.08 -9.18 -11.50
CA GLY A 23 -16.55 -9.27 -12.88
C GLY A 23 -17.94 -9.89 -13.03
N ALA A 24 -18.41 -10.66 -12.04
CA ALA A 24 -19.72 -11.31 -12.06
C ALA A 24 -20.91 -10.33 -11.92
N GLY A 25 -20.65 -9.07 -11.56
CA GLY A 25 -21.66 -8.01 -11.48
C GLY A 25 -21.46 -7.10 -10.28
N TRP A 26 -22.45 -6.23 -10.05
CA TRP A 26 -22.42 -5.30 -8.92
C TRP A 26 -22.47 -6.03 -7.58
N PHE A 27 -21.89 -5.40 -6.56
CA PHE A 27 -21.76 -5.93 -5.21
C PHE A 27 -22.00 -4.83 -4.17
N LEU A 28 -22.42 -5.24 -2.97
CA LEU A 28 -22.63 -4.34 -1.84
C LEU A 28 -21.86 -4.80 -0.62
N GLN A 29 -20.86 -4.01 -0.23
CA GLN A 29 -20.16 -4.23 1.03
C GLN A 29 -20.91 -3.52 2.18
N HIS A 30 -20.72 -4.03 3.41
CA HIS A 30 -21.30 -3.44 4.63
C HIS A 30 -22.83 -3.35 4.68
N CYS A 31 -23.52 -4.10 3.83
CA CYS A 31 -24.97 -4.11 3.72
C CYS A 31 -25.60 -5.39 4.27
N TRP A 32 -26.86 -5.31 4.68
CA TRP A 32 -27.69 -6.45 5.08
C TRP A 32 -29.18 -6.20 4.78
N LEU A 33 -29.92 -7.29 4.60
CA LEU A 33 -31.36 -7.27 4.39
C LEU A 33 -32.11 -7.44 5.70
N VAL A 34 -33.21 -6.71 5.86
CA VAL A 34 -34.11 -6.77 7.02
C VAL A 34 -35.55 -6.75 6.53
N GLN A 35 -36.40 -7.60 7.10
CA GLN A 35 -37.85 -7.44 6.99
C GLN A 35 -38.37 -6.59 8.13
N VAL A 36 -39.14 -5.55 7.81
CA VAL A 36 -39.70 -4.63 8.80
C VAL A 36 -41.22 -4.60 8.66
N LYS A 37 -41.91 -4.50 9.80
CA LYS A 37 -43.35 -4.26 9.82
C LYS A 37 -43.61 -2.76 9.59
N PRO A 38 -44.68 -2.38 8.89
CA PRO A 38 -45.07 -0.97 8.80
C PRO A 38 -45.28 -0.38 10.18
N GLY A 39 -44.71 0.81 10.39
CA GLY A 39 -44.98 1.61 11.59
C GLY A 39 -46.28 2.39 11.46
N GLY A 40 -46.85 2.81 12.60
CA GLY A 40 -48.04 3.67 12.66
C GLY A 40 -49.38 2.91 12.63
N THR A 41 -50.45 3.61 12.25
CA THR A 41 -51.83 3.10 12.17
C THR A 41 -52.12 2.19 10.98
N ALA A 42 -51.12 1.93 10.13
CA ALA A 42 -51.25 1.02 9.00
C ALA A 42 -51.49 -0.42 9.50
N ARG A 43 -52.77 -0.85 9.49
CA ARG A 43 -53.23 -2.17 9.96
C ARG A 43 -52.84 -3.36 9.06
N THR A 44 -51.88 -3.19 8.17
CA THR A 44 -51.43 -4.26 7.28
C THR A 44 -50.30 -5.05 7.92
N ASN A 45 -50.50 -6.35 8.11
CA ASN A 45 -49.46 -7.30 8.56
C ASN A 45 -48.36 -7.55 7.50
N CYS A 46 -48.43 -6.88 6.35
CA CYS A 46 -47.49 -7.04 5.25
C CYS A 46 -46.12 -6.48 5.64
N LYS A 47 -45.15 -7.37 5.87
CA LYS A 47 -43.74 -7.00 6.04
C LYS A 47 -43.17 -6.56 4.69
N TYR A 48 -42.31 -5.56 4.71
CA TYR A 48 -41.54 -5.15 3.54
C TYR A 48 -40.05 -5.33 3.79
N TRP A 49 -39.31 -5.49 2.71
CA TRP A 49 -37.86 -5.64 2.74
C TRP A 49 -37.18 -4.28 2.72
N GLN A 50 -36.14 -4.14 3.53
CA GLN A 50 -35.20 -3.03 3.53
C GLN A 50 -33.79 -3.57 3.36
N VAL A 51 -32.99 -2.92 2.52
CA VAL A 51 -31.53 -3.03 2.60
C VAL A 51 -31.02 -1.90 3.49
N ARG A 52 -30.11 -2.25 4.39
CA ARG A 52 -29.41 -1.30 5.28
C ARG A 52 -27.92 -1.39 5.05
N SER A 53 -27.24 -0.28 5.23
CA SER A 53 -25.79 -0.15 5.19
C SER A 53 -25.29 0.56 6.46
N ARG A 54 -24.03 0.30 6.81
CA ARG A 54 -23.33 1.10 7.84
C ARG A 54 -22.94 2.49 7.32
N GLN A 55 -22.87 2.66 6.00
CA GLN A 55 -22.43 3.88 5.34
C GLN A 55 -23.58 4.48 4.51
N PRO A 56 -23.59 5.81 4.31
CA PRO A 56 -24.57 6.45 3.42
C PRO A 56 -24.28 6.05 1.97
N MET A 57 -25.11 5.19 1.38
CA MET A 57 -24.88 4.59 0.05
C MET A 57 -26.10 4.72 -0.88
N PHE A 58 -27.30 4.98 -0.35
CA PHE A 58 -28.54 5.05 -1.11
C PHE A 58 -29.02 6.50 -1.14
N ASP A 59 -28.50 7.30 -2.08
CA ASP A 59 -28.79 8.75 -2.19
C ASP A 59 -28.47 9.50 -0.88
N GLY A 60 -27.31 9.21 -0.30
CA GLY A 60 -26.89 9.76 0.99
C GLY A 60 -27.55 9.10 2.21
N LYS A 61 -28.47 8.14 2.00
CA LYS A 61 -29.13 7.40 3.09
C LYS A 61 -28.44 6.07 3.36
N THR A 62 -28.60 5.60 4.59
CA THR A 62 -28.12 4.27 5.04
C THR A 62 -29.11 3.16 4.78
N LEU A 63 -30.31 3.47 4.27
CA LEU A 63 -31.37 2.50 4.04
C LEU A 63 -32.09 2.74 2.71
N LYS A 64 -32.56 1.66 2.09
CA LYS A 64 -33.45 1.68 0.94
C LYS A 64 -34.54 0.63 1.11
N HIS A 65 -35.78 1.01 0.83
CA HIS A 65 -36.91 0.08 0.76
C HIS A 65 -36.85 -0.68 -0.57
N LEU A 66 -37.07 -1.99 -0.52
CA LEU A 66 -36.98 -2.85 -1.70
C LEU A 66 -38.36 -3.32 -2.11
N LYS A 67 -38.58 -3.37 -3.42
CA LYS A 67 -39.71 -4.10 -3.99
C LYS A 67 -39.43 -5.61 -3.92
N PRO A 68 -40.45 -6.48 -3.83
CA PRO A 68 -40.26 -7.93 -3.72
C PRO A 68 -39.37 -8.55 -4.82
N ASN A 69 -39.45 -8.01 -6.04
CA ASN A 69 -38.65 -8.45 -7.19
C ASN A 69 -37.16 -8.07 -7.08
N GLU A 70 -36.81 -7.02 -6.33
CA GLU A 70 -35.43 -6.55 -6.18
C GLU A 70 -34.68 -7.28 -5.06
N VAL A 71 -35.40 -7.98 -4.17
CA VAL A 71 -34.81 -8.57 -2.95
C VAL A 71 -33.71 -9.56 -3.27
N GLU A 72 -33.91 -10.38 -4.30
CA GLU A 72 -32.94 -11.42 -4.66
C GLU A 72 -31.67 -10.81 -5.27
N ASP A 73 -31.81 -9.80 -6.13
CA ASP A 73 -30.66 -9.08 -6.70
C ASP A 73 -29.79 -8.47 -5.60
N TYR A 74 -30.41 -7.83 -4.60
CA TYR A 74 -29.70 -7.28 -3.45
C TYR A 74 -29.10 -8.37 -2.56
N ARG A 75 -29.77 -9.52 -2.40
CA ARG A 75 -29.23 -10.67 -1.64
C ARG A 75 -27.95 -11.17 -2.28
N VAL A 76 -27.96 -11.38 -3.60
CA VAL A 76 -26.80 -11.81 -4.37
C VAL A 76 -25.68 -10.77 -4.30
N ALA A 77 -25.98 -9.48 -4.48
CA ALA A 77 -24.99 -8.41 -4.39
C ALA A 77 -24.33 -8.30 -3.01
N ILE A 78 -25.11 -8.49 -1.92
CA ILE A 78 -24.59 -8.52 -0.55
C ILE A 78 -23.70 -9.74 -0.34
N GLN A 79 -24.08 -10.90 -0.86
CA GLN A 79 -23.27 -12.11 -0.75
C GLN A 79 -21.92 -11.94 -1.45
N ARG A 80 -21.91 -11.40 -2.67
CA ARG A 80 -20.67 -11.04 -3.38
C ARG A 80 -19.82 -10.04 -2.60
N GLY A 81 -20.44 -9.01 -2.03
CA GLY A 81 -19.74 -8.02 -1.21
C GLY A 81 -19.10 -8.63 0.04
N ARG A 82 -19.74 -9.63 0.67
CA ARG A 82 -19.15 -10.38 1.79
C ARG A 82 -17.97 -11.24 1.36
N GLN A 83 -18.08 -11.91 0.21
CA GLN A 83 -17.00 -12.70 -0.38
C GLN A 83 -15.78 -11.83 -0.70
N LEU A 84 -15.98 -10.71 -1.41
CA LEU A 84 -14.92 -9.75 -1.71
C LEU A 84 -14.23 -9.25 -0.44
N LYS A 85 -15.00 -8.88 0.59
CA LYS A 85 -14.44 -8.46 1.87
C LYS A 85 -13.62 -9.55 2.56
N HIS A 86 -13.98 -10.81 2.40
CA HIS A 86 -13.19 -11.93 2.93
C HIS A 86 -11.87 -12.06 2.19
N ILE A 87 -11.91 -12.04 0.86
CA ILE A 87 -10.73 -12.11 -0.01
C ILE A 87 -9.79 -10.93 0.26
N ASP A 88 -10.31 -9.71 0.34
CA ASP A 88 -9.53 -8.49 0.61
C ASP A 88 -8.77 -8.62 1.94
N ARG A 89 -9.41 -9.17 2.99
CA ARG A 89 -8.75 -9.41 4.28
C ARG A 89 -7.65 -10.48 4.20
N GLN A 90 -7.85 -11.52 3.40
CA GLN A 90 -6.84 -12.56 3.19
C GLN A 90 -5.63 -11.99 2.44
N ILE A 91 -5.87 -11.18 1.41
CA ILE A 91 -4.83 -10.47 0.66
C ILE A 91 -4.05 -9.56 1.60
N GLU A 92 -4.73 -8.74 2.41
CA GLU A 92 -4.07 -7.84 3.37
C GLU A 92 -3.17 -8.62 4.35
N LYS A 93 -3.67 -9.73 4.91
CA LYS A 93 -2.88 -10.59 5.81
C LYS A 93 -1.64 -11.17 5.12
N LEU A 94 -1.77 -11.66 3.89
CA LEU A 94 -0.64 -12.21 3.13
C LEU A 94 0.38 -11.12 2.77
N GLN A 95 -0.08 -9.92 2.41
CA GLN A 95 0.79 -8.78 2.14
C GLN A 95 1.57 -8.36 3.38
N GLN A 96 0.93 -8.34 4.56
CA GLN A 96 1.60 -8.09 5.83
C GLN A 96 2.68 -9.14 6.13
N GLN A 97 2.39 -10.42 5.89
CA GLN A 97 3.37 -11.50 6.05
C GLN A 97 4.58 -11.34 5.11
N LEU A 98 4.34 -10.98 3.84
CA LEU A 98 5.41 -10.70 2.88
C LEU A 98 6.24 -9.48 3.27
N ALA A 99 5.62 -8.42 3.79
CA ALA A 99 6.33 -7.25 4.28
C ALA A 99 7.24 -7.60 5.46
N GLN A 100 6.76 -8.40 6.42
CA GLN A 100 7.57 -8.87 7.56
C GLN A 100 8.75 -9.75 7.13
N LEU A 101 8.53 -10.66 6.18
CA LEU A 101 9.61 -11.49 5.64
C LEU A 101 10.66 -10.67 4.90
N THR A 102 10.25 -9.62 4.17
CA THR A 102 11.18 -8.70 3.51
C THR A 102 12.01 -7.92 4.54
N LEU A 103 11.37 -7.35 5.56
CA LEU A 103 12.05 -6.59 6.63
C LEU A 103 13.05 -7.46 7.42
N THR A 104 12.68 -8.69 7.75
CA THR A 104 13.58 -9.63 8.44
C THR A 104 14.76 -10.05 7.56
N THR A 105 14.52 -10.27 6.26
CA THR A 105 15.59 -10.59 5.30
C THR A 105 16.58 -9.43 5.16
N ASP A 106 16.08 -8.19 5.05
CA ASP A 106 16.93 -7.00 4.97
C ASP A 106 17.70 -6.74 6.27
N SER A 107 17.08 -7.01 7.42
CA SER A 107 17.74 -6.91 8.72
C SER A 107 18.85 -7.95 8.90
N LEU A 108 18.61 -9.21 8.50
CA LEU A 108 19.63 -10.27 8.53
C LEU A 108 20.78 -9.99 7.56
N ARG A 109 20.47 -9.41 6.39
CA ARG A 109 21.47 -8.95 5.44
C ARG A 109 22.33 -7.83 6.01
N ALA A 110 21.70 -6.82 6.62
CA ALA A 110 22.40 -5.73 7.28
C ALA A 110 23.23 -6.19 8.49
N ALA A 111 22.74 -7.16 9.27
CA ALA A 111 23.47 -7.74 10.40
C ALA A 111 24.66 -8.60 9.93
N SER A 112 24.52 -9.34 8.83
CA SER A 112 25.62 -10.10 8.21
C SER A 112 26.69 -9.16 7.67
N GLU A 113 26.30 -8.06 7.00
CA GLU A 113 27.21 -7.00 6.55
C GLU A 113 27.86 -6.23 7.73
N SER A 114 27.20 -6.15 8.89
CA SER A 114 27.74 -5.52 10.09
C SER A 114 28.67 -6.44 10.89
N SER A 115 28.48 -7.76 10.81
CA SER A 115 29.33 -8.76 11.48
C SER A 115 30.66 -9.03 10.76
N SER A 116 30.78 -8.66 9.48
CA SER A 116 32.08 -8.64 8.78
C SER A 116 32.84 -7.32 8.99
N ALA A 117 32.28 -6.34 9.71
CA ALA A 117 32.93 -5.09 10.06
C ALA A 117 33.47 -5.13 11.50
N ALA A 118 34.31 -6.11 11.80
CA ALA A 118 35.15 -6.05 12.99
C ALA A 118 36.24 -4.98 12.79
N HIS A 119 36.16 -3.95 13.65
CA HIS A 119 37.16 -2.92 13.97
C HIS A 119 37.39 -1.76 12.97
N LYS A 120 36.87 -0.56 13.32
CA LYS A 120 37.69 0.64 13.61
C LYS A 120 36.88 1.80 14.23
N PRO A 121 37.51 2.66 15.06
CA PRO A 121 36.84 3.63 15.95
C PRO A 121 36.46 4.95 15.26
N PRO A 122 35.61 5.79 15.90
CA PRO A 122 34.76 6.78 15.22
C PRO A 122 35.25 8.21 15.42
N LEU A 123 35.05 9.11 14.46
CA LEU A 123 34.91 10.53 14.80
C LEU A 123 34.05 11.26 13.69
N GLN A 124 32.95 11.93 14.02
CA GLN A 124 32.29 13.21 13.58
C GLN A 124 32.33 13.91 12.14
N ILE A 125 31.67 15.10 11.98
CA ILE A 125 31.37 15.98 10.76
C ILE A 125 31.91 17.48 10.78
N PRO A 126 32.30 18.18 9.66
CA PRO A 126 31.58 19.40 9.27
C PRO A 126 31.14 19.56 7.80
N ILE A 127 29.84 19.85 7.65
CA ILE A 127 29.23 21.09 7.12
C ILE A 127 29.87 21.74 5.88
N LEU A 128 29.07 21.88 4.81
CA LEU A 128 29.13 22.93 3.77
C LEU A 128 27.85 22.88 2.87
N PRO A 129 27.51 23.92 2.08
CA PRO A 129 26.48 24.91 2.37
C PRO A 129 25.20 24.79 1.50
N THR A 130 24.11 25.34 2.04
CA THR A 130 22.72 25.24 1.59
C THR A 130 22.38 26.24 0.46
N GLY A 131 23.06 26.17 -0.69
CA GLY A 131 22.85 27.10 -1.80
C GLY A 131 21.82 26.65 -2.85
N ASP A 132 21.86 25.38 -3.26
CA ASP A 132 21.34 25.01 -4.60
C ASP A 132 20.04 24.19 -4.60
N LEU A 133 19.45 23.93 -3.42
CA LEU A 133 18.33 22.97 -3.28
C LEU A 133 16.97 23.52 -3.72
N GLN A 134 16.77 24.84 -3.74
CA GLN A 134 15.47 25.42 -4.10
C GLN A 134 15.25 25.55 -5.61
N GLN A 135 16.32 25.60 -6.40
CA GLN A 135 16.20 25.75 -7.85
C GLN A 135 15.94 24.41 -8.56
N ALA A 136 16.53 23.32 -8.06
CA ALA A 136 16.33 21.97 -8.63
C ALA A 136 14.90 21.41 -8.42
N MET A 137 14.19 21.84 -7.37
CA MET A 137 12.82 21.36 -7.12
C MET A 137 11.77 21.95 -8.07
N LYS A 138 12.07 23.07 -8.75
CA LYS A 138 11.08 23.77 -9.59
C LYS A 138 10.98 23.19 -11.01
N GLU A 139 12.01 22.49 -11.49
CA GLU A 139 12.04 21.93 -12.85
C GLU A 139 11.48 20.50 -12.95
N GLN A 140 11.27 19.81 -11.81
CA GLN A 140 10.90 18.40 -11.82
C GLN A 140 9.38 18.12 -11.91
N LEU A 141 8.53 19.16 -11.94
CA LEU A 141 7.07 19.01 -11.77
C LEU A 141 6.26 19.06 -13.08
N LEU A 142 6.88 19.05 -14.27
CA LEU A 142 6.16 19.32 -15.53
C LEU A 142 6.23 18.27 -16.64
N ASN A 143 6.66 17.03 -16.37
CA ASN A 143 6.63 15.99 -17.41
C ASN A 143 5.74 14.80 -16.99
N GLN A 144 4.43 14.93 -17.23
CA GLN A 144 3.56 13.75 -17.37
C GLN A 144 3.94 13.04 -18.68
N VAL A 145 4.87 12.11 -18.59
CA VAL A 145 5.25 11.24 -19.70
C VAL A 145 4.07 10.32 -20.02
N LYS A 146 3.44 10.51 -21.18
CA LYS A 146 2.50 9.55 -21.75
C LYS A 146 3.32 8.47 -22.46
N PHE A 147 3.31 7.26 -21.91
CA PHE A 147 4.02 6.12 -22.48
C PHE A 147 3.15 5.48 -23.57
N THR A 148 3.66 5.43 -24.80
CA THR A 148 2.98 4.80 -25.95
C THR A 148 3.50 3.40 -26.25
N ASN A 149 4.62 2.98 -25.63
CA ASN A 149 5.31 1.73 -25.92
C ASN A 149 5.86 1.05 -24.65
N LEU A 150 5.63 -0.26 -24.51
CA LEU A 150 6.06 -1.08 -23.37
C LEU A 150 7.59 -1.13 -23.22
N ALA A 151 8.33 -1.18 -24.33
CA ALA A 151 9.79 -1.22 -24.33
C ALA A 151 10.40 0.11 -23.81
N GLU A 152 9.76 1.23 -24.08
CA GLU A 152 10.17 2.54 -23.56
C GLU A 152 9.88 2.64 -22.06
N GLN A 153 8.77 2.07 -21.59
CA GLN A 153 8.44 1.99 -20.18
C GLN A 153 9.46 1.14 -19.41
N GLU A 154 9.84 -0.02 -19.93
CA GLU A 154 10.89 -0.87 -19.33
C GLU A 154 12.23 -0.14 -19.27
N ARG A 155 12.62 0.55 -20.35
CA ARG A 155 13.84 1.36 -20.38
C ARG A 155 13.82 2.45 -19.31
N ILE A 156 12.73 3.20 -19.20
CA ILE A 156 12.60 4.28 -18.22
C ILE A 156 12.59 3.73 -16.79
N VAL A 157 11.94 2.59 -16.53
CA VAL A 157 11.98 1.94 -15.21
C VAL A 157 13.41 1.50 -14.88
N THR A 158 14.14 0.90 -15.82
CA THR A 158 15.55 0.52 -15.59
C THR A 158 16.44 1.73 -15.33
N GLU A 159 16.21 2.84 -16.03
CA GLU A 159 16.94 4.09 -15.84
C GLU A 159 16.62 4.74 -14.49
N VAL A 160 15.35 4.77 -14.08
CA VAL A 160 14.94 5.27 -12.76
C VAL A 160 15.53 4.40 -11.65
N LEU A 161 15.55 3.08 -11.82
CA LEU A 161 16.18 2.18 -10.87
C LEU A 161 17.70 2.42 -10.78
N ALA A 162 18.38 2.55 -11.91
CA ALA A 162 19.82 2.87 -11.96
C ALA A 162 20.11 4.23 -11.29
N ASN A 163 19.33 5.26 -11.61
CA ASN A 163 19.45 6.59 -11.01
C ASN A 163 19.18 6.55 -9.50
N SER A 164 18.20 5.77 -9.05
CA SER A 164 17.92 5.60 -7.62
C SER A 164 19.07 4.90 -6.90
N GLN A 165 19.72 3.92 -7.54
CA GLN A 165 20.88 3.24 -7.00
C GLN A 165 22.09 4.17 -6.93
N ALA A 166 22.34 4.96 -7.98
CA ALA A 166 23.38 5.98 -8.01
C ALA A 166 23.16 7.04 -6.94
N LEU A 167 21.91 7.50 -6.75
CA LEU A 167 21.55 8.44 -5.70
C LEU A 167 21.78 7.85 -4.30
N ARG A 168 21.39 6.59 -4.07
CA ARG A 168 21.67 5.90 -2.80
C ARG A 168 23.17 5.73 -2.57
N ALA A 169 23.96 5.43 -3.60
CA ALA A 169 25.41 5.36 -3.51
C ALA A 169 26.01 6.73 -3.18
N SER A 170 25.54 7.80 -3.83
CA SER A 170 25.96 9.18 -3.56
C SER A 170 25.58 9.63 -2.15
N LEU A 171 24.37 9.30 -1.67
CA LEU A 171 23.95 9.54 -0.29
C LEU A 171 24.81 8.79 0.71
N ARG A 172 25.14 7.51 0.45
CA ARG A 172 26.09 6.76 1.28
C ARG A 172 27.46 7.41 1.30
N GLN A 173 27.95 7.90 0.17
CA GLN A 173 29.21 8.64 0.08
C GLN A 173 29.14 9.99 0.81
N ALA A 174 28.03 10.72 0.71
CA ALA A 174 27.82 11.99 1.40
C ALA A 174 27.74 11.79 2.93
N VAL A 175 27.05 10.74 3.38
CA VAL A 175 27.04 10.33 4.80
C VAL A 175 28.41 9.86 5.25
N ALA A 176 29.16 9.15 4.41
CA ALA A 176 30.53 8.75 4.72
C ALA A 176 31.47 9.96 4.81
N ARG A 177 31.35 10.93 3.89
CA ARG A 177 32.09 12.20 3.92
C ARG A 177 31.72 13.03 5.14
N SER A 178 30.43 13.15 5.47
CA SER A 178 30.00 13.86 6.68
C SER A 178 30.58 13.16 7.91
N LYS A 179 30.51 11.83 8.01
CA LYS A 179 31.15 11.08 9.10
C LYS A 179 32.67 11.15 9.10
N GLN A 180 33.35 11.50 8.02
CA GLN A 180 34.80 11.75 8.04
C GLN A 180 35.13 13.15 8.54
N LEU A 181 34.23 14.08 8.26
CA LEU A 181 34.60 15.47 8.17
C LEU A 181 34.92 16.01 9.55
N GLY A 182 34.17 15.65 10.55
CA GLY A 182 34.39 16.09 11.92
C GLY A 182 34.92 15.01 12.79
N VAL A 183 35.39 13.91 12.19
CA VAL A 183 36.50 13.21 12.77
C VAL A 183 37.47 14.23 13.30
N ARG A 184 37.74 15.17 12.39
CA ARG A 184 38.62 16.30 12.55
C ARG A 184 38.10 17.39 13.50
N ASN A 185 36.80 17.53 13.76
CA ASN A 185 36.26 18.55 14.68
C ASN A 185 36.39 18.16 16.16
N ILE A 186 36.35 16.86 16.50
CA ILE A 186 36.51 16.41 17.90
C ILE A 186 37.98 16.57 18.26
N ASP A 187 38.87 16.22 17.34
CA ASP A 187 40.31 16.30 17.56
C ASP A 187 40.80 17.74 17.74
N LEU A 188 40.16 18.72 17.09
CA LEU A 188 40.50 20.13 17.27
C LEU A 188 40.01 20.70 18.61
N ARG A 189 38.88 20.21 19.16
CA ARG A 189 38.33 20.69 20.45
C ARG A 189 39.06 20.16 21.69
N LYS A 190 39.91 19.14 21.57
CA LYS A 190 40.69 18.58 22.70
C LYS A 190 42.09 19.16 22.85
N LYS A 191 42.53 20.02 21.92
CA LYS A 191 43.87 20.63 21.89
C LYS A 191 43.92 22.08 22.39
N PHE A 192 42.78 22.62 22.85
CA PHE A 192 42.68 23.94 23.48
C PHE A 192 42.06 23.81 24.87
#